data_AF-A0A9E1M242-F1
#
_entry.id   AF-A0A9E1M242-F1
#
_cell.length_a   1.000
_cell.length_b   1.000
_cell.length_c   1.000
_cell.angle_alpha   90.00
_cell.angle_beta   90.00
_cell.angle_gamma   90.00
#
_symmetry.space_group_name_H-M   'P 1'
#
loop_
_entity.id
_entity.type
_entity.pdbx_description
1 polymer ?
#
loop_
_entity_poly.entity_id
_entity_poly.type
_entity_poly.pdbx_seq_one_letter_code
_entity_poly.pdbx_strand_id
1 'polypeptide(L)'
;MVVGVDISEKMLAVAMEEHPDIKFIHVDMSNLSFIKDRYDVVFSSLALHYIEDFDAFVKGVYDILTPGGYFIFSQEHPLSTAPISGASWAKDENGNVLHYKLTDYSRCGRIIAMR
;
A
#
# COMPACT_ATOMS: atom_id res chain seq x y z
N MET A 1 14.69 14.91 -8.78
CA MET A 1 14.19 15.37 -7.46
C MET A 1 13.38 14.24 -6.85
N VAL A 2 13.57 13.94 -5.56
CA VAL A 2 12.81 12.91 -4.83
C VAL A 2 11.88 13.60 -3.85
N VAL A 3 10.64 13.11 -3.76
CA VAL A 3 9.65 13.57 -2.76
C VAL A 3 9.07 12.34 -2.07
N GLY A 4 9.11 12.34 -0.74
CA GLY A 4 8.45 11.34 0.09
C GLY A 4 7.14 11.88 0.68
N VAL A 5 6.14 11.03 0.80
CA VAL A 5 4.85 11.37 1.41
C VAL A 5 4.45 10.27 2.38
N ASP A 6 3.89 10.64 3.53
CA ASP A 6 3.36 9.69 4.52
C ASP A 6 2.32 10.41 5.40
N ILE A 7 1.38 9.66 5.97
CA ILE A 7 0.39 10.17 6.94
C ILE A 7 0.93 10.18 8.37
N SER A 8 2.02 9.45 8.64
CA SER A 8 2.64 9.33 9.95
C SER A 8 3.72 10.37 10.18
N GLU A 9 3.43 11.38 11.00
CA GLU A 9 4.42 12.37 11.43
C GLU A 9 5.66 11.72 12.04
N LYS A 10 5.50 10.60 12.76
CA LYS A 10 6.61 9.87 13.38
C LYS A 10 7.55 9.26 12.35
N MET A 11 7.00 8.66 11.28
CA MET A 11 7.81 8.09 10.20
C MET A 11 8.52 9.20 9.43
N LEU A 12 7.85 10.32 9.17
CA LEU A 12 8.45 11.47 8.50
C LEU A 12 9.58 12.09 9.32
N ALA A 13 9.43 12.17 10.65
CA ALA A 13 10.48 12.68 11.53
C ALA A 13 11.78 11.86 11.39
N VAL A 14 11.66 10.52 11.41
CA VAL A 14 12.81 9.62 11.19
C VAL A 14 13.38 9.79 9.78
N ALA A 15 12.52 9.83 8.75
CA ALA A 15 12.97 9.96 7.36
C ALA A 15 13.69 11.28 7.09
N MET A 16 13.23 12.39 7.68
CA MET A 16 13.88 13.70 7.58
C MET A 16 15.23 13.74 8.31
N GLU A 17 15.38 12.99 9.40
CA GLU A 17 16.66 12.86 10.12
C GLU A 17 17.68 12.04 9.30
N GLU A 18 17.25 10.92 8.72
CA GLU A 18 18.11 10.03 7.93
C GLU A 18 18.43 10.59 6.52
N HIS A 19 17.51 11.37 5.95
CA HIS A 19 17.60 11.89 4.58
C HIS A 19 17.26 13.39 4.50
N PRO A 20 18.09 14.28 5.08
CA PRO A 20 17.80 15.72 5.18
C PRO A 20 17.78 16.45 3.83
N ASP A 21 18.29 15.83 2.77
CA ASP A 21 18.30 16.35 1.39
C ASP A 21 17.03 16.02 0.60
N ILE A 22 16.18 15.12 1.11
CA ILE A 22 14.92 14.73 0.48
C ILE A 22 13.75 15.56 1.05
N LYS A 23 12.85 15.99 0.17
CA LYS A 23 11.62 16.66 0.58
C LYS A 23 10.60 15.64 1.05
N PHE A 24 10.15 15.77 2.29
CA PHE A 24 9.08 14.96 2.88
C PHE A 24 7.83 15.81 3.12
N ILE A 25 6.64 15.24 2.87
CA ILE A 25 5.35 15.94 3.01
C ILE A 25 4.40 15.08 3.83
N HIS A 26 3.83 15.67 4.88
CA HIS A 26 2.81 15.03 5.70
C HIS A 26 1.43 15.13 5.03
N VAL A 27 0.96 14.02 4.48
CA VAL A 27 -0.27 13.95 3.70
C VAL A 27 -0.75 12.52 3.53
N ASP A 28 -2.07 12.35 3.42
CA ASP A 28 -2.66 11.09 2.98
C ASP A 28 -2.46 10.92 1.47
N MET A 29 -1.79 9.84 1.07
CA MET A 29 -1.52 9.52 -0.33
C MET A 29 -2.79 9.19 -1.14
N SER A 30 -3.95 9.00 -0.50
CA SER A 30 -5.24 8.83 -1.19
C SER A 30 -5.59 10.01 -2.11
N ASN A 31 -4.99 11.18 -1.88
CA ASN A 31 -5.16 12.35 -2.74
C ASN A 31 -3.81 13.01 -3.10
N LEU A 32 -3.35 12.76 -4.32
CA LEU A 32 -2.07 13.27 -4.84
C LEU A 32 -2.20 14.62 -5.58
N SER A 33 -3.37 15.25 -5.57
CA SER A 33 -3.65 16.46 -6.39
C SER A 33 -2.81 17.69 -6.03
N PHE A 34 -2.16 17.71 -4.86
CA PHE A 34 -1.23 18.76 -4.45
C PHE A 34 0.12 18.70 -5.19
N ILE A 35 0.48 17.53 -5.73
CA ILE A 35 1.69 17.34 -6.52
C ILE A 35 1.46 17.93 -7.91
N LYS A 36 2.26 18.94 -8.29
CA LYS A 36 2.17 19.62 -9.60
C LYS A 36 3.26 19.19 -10.58
N ASP A 37 4.36 18.66 -10.05
CA ASP A 37 5.46 18.12 -10.85
C ASP A 37 5.13 16.72 -11.36
N ARG A 38 5.88 16.29 -12.38
CA ARG A 38 5.81 14.92 -12.91
C ARG A 38 7.07 14.14 -12.57
N TYR A 39 6.92 12.82 -12.41
CA TYR A 39 7.98 11.90 -12.00
C TYR A 39 8.13 10.75 -12.98
N ASP A 40 9.37 10.29 -13.18
CA ASP A 40 9.65 9.11 -13.99
C ASP A 40 9.31 7.81 -13.27
N VAL A 41 9.30 7.84 -11.93
CA VAL A 41 8.96 6.71 -11.08
C VAL A 41 8.11 7.18 -9.91
N VAL A 42 6.99 6.50 -9.69
CA VAL A 42 6.22 6.55 -8.44
C VAL A 42 6.35 5.19 -7.76
N PHE A 43 6.70 5.19 -6.47
CA PHE A 43 6.96 3.98 -5.71
C PHE A 43 6.12 3.95 -4.43
N SER A 44 5.50 2.81 -4.12
CA SER A 44 4.80 2.58 -2.86
C SER A 44 5.08 1.18 -2.31
N SER A 45 5.57 1.09 -1.07
CA SER A 45 5.85 -0.19 -0.42
C SER A 45 4.81 -0.49 0.64
N LEU A 46 4.10 -1.61 0.50
CA LEU A 46 3.18 -2.16 1.50
C LEU A 46 2.19 -1.14 2.10
N ALA A 47 1.68 -0.21 1.29
CA ALA A 47 0.74 0.82 1.75
C ALA A 47 -0.56 0.86 0.95
N LEU A 48 -0.57 0.34 -0.29
CA LEU A 48 -1.72 0.43 -1.20
C LEU A 48 -2.98 -0.26 -0.70
N HIS A 49 -2.85 -1.30 0.12
CA HIS A 49 -3.99 -2.04 0.65
C HIS A 49 -4.83 -1.23 1.66
N TYR A 50 -4.41 -0.02 2.01
CA TYR A 50 -5.19 0.94 2.80
C TYR A 50 -6.03 1.92 1.95
N ILE A 51 -5.85 1.95 0.63
CA ILE A 51 -6.55 2.88 -0.26
C ILE A 51 -7.96 2.38 -0.57
N GLU A 52 -8.98 3.06 -0.05
CA GLU A 52 -10.39 2.70 -0.28
C GLU A 52 -10.82 2.92 -1.74
N ASP A 53 -10.49 4.08 -2.34
CA ASP A 53 -10.80 4.41 -3.73
C ASP A 53 -9.54 4.23 -4.61
N PHE A 54 -9.31 2.98 -5.00
CA PHE A 54 -8.13 2.61 -5.79
C PHE A 54 -8.15 3.24 -7.19
N ASP A 55 -9.32 3.38 -7.81
CA ASP A 55 -9.44 3.97 -9.16
C ASP A 55 -9.04 5.45 -9.14
N ALA A 56 -9.53 6.22 -8.16
CA ALA A 56 -9.13 7.62 -8.00
C ALA A 56 -7.63 7.75 -7.69
N PHE A 57 -7.10 6.89 -6.83
CA PHE A 57 -5.68 6.88 -6.49
C PHE A 57 -4.79 6.59 -7.72
N VAL A 58 -5.08 5.54 -8.49
CA VAL A 58 -4.29 5.18 -9.67
C VAL A 58 -4.39 6.26 -10.74
N LYS A 59 -5.53 6.92 -10.88
CA LYS A 59 -5.66 8.10 -11.74
C LYS A 59 -4.75 9.23 -11.27
N GLY A 60 -4.71 9.51 -9.97
CA GLY A 60 -3.79 10.50 -9.39
C GLY A 60 -2.32 10.17 -9.64
N VAL A 61 -1.93 8.90 -9.49
CA VAL A 61 -0.58 8.42 -9.82
C VAL A 61 -0.27 8.62 -11.30
N TYR A 62 -1.20 8.28 -12.19
CA TYR A 62 -1.05 8.48 -13.63
C TYR A 62 -0.84 9.96 -13.99
N ASP A 63 -1.61 10.86 -13.36
CA ASP A 63 -1.54 12.30 -13.62
C ASP A 63 -0.17 12.90 -13.25
N ILE A 64 0.51 12.34 -12.25
CA ILE A 64 1.85 12.78 -11.80
C ILE A 64 3.00 12.00 -12.46
N LEU A 65 2.74 11.03 -13.33
CA LEU A 65 3.80 10.34 -14.08
C LEU A 65 4.18 11.11 -15.35
N THR A 66 5.45 11.02 -15.75
CA THR A 66 5.89 11.40 -17.09
C THR A 66 5.42 10.36 -18.11
N PRO A 67 5.26 10.72 -19.40
CA PRO A 67 5.02 9.72 -20.45
C PRO A 67 6.10 8.64 -20.46
N GLY A 68 5.71 7.38 -20.30
CA GLY A 68 6.65 6.25 -20.20
C GLY A 68 7.24 6.01 -18.81
N GLY A 69 6.80 6.76 -17.79
CA GLY A 69 7.17 6.54 -16.39
C GLY A 69 6.57 5.26 -15.81
N TYR A 70 7.11 4.84 -14.66
CA TYR A 70 6.76 3.59 -14.00
C TYR A 70 6.04 3.84 -12.68
N PHE A 71 4.94 3.14 -12.48
CA PHE A 71 4.37 2.94 -11.16
C PHE A 71 4.78 1.56 -10.63
N ILE A 72 5.55 1.54 -9.54
CA ILE A 72 6.08 0.32 -8.92
C ILE A 72 5.52 0.23 -7.51
N PHE A 73 4.94 -0.92 -7.15
CA PHE A 73 4.41 -1.07 -5.81
C PHE A 73 4.46 -2.49 -5.27
N SER A 74 4.37 -2.59 -3.96
CA SER A 74 4.13 -3.84 -3.25
C SER A 74 2.88 -3.74 -2.37
N GLN A 75 2.23 -4.88 -2.14
CA GLN A 75 1.06 -5.01 -1.28
C GLN A 75 1.05 -6.39 -0.62
N GLU A 76 0.26 -6.55 0.43
CA GLU A 76 0.05 -7.86 1.03
C GLU A 76 -0.53 -8.85 0.02
N HIS A 77 -0.08 -10.10 0.09
CA HIS A 77 -0.58 -11.14 -0.79
C HIS A 77 -2.05 -11.43 -0.44
N PRO A 78 -3.00 -11.43 -1.39
CA PRO A 78 -4.42 -11.63 -1.09
C PRO A 78 -4.74 -12.97 -0.40
N LEU A 79 -3.83 -13.95 -0.48
CA LEU A 79 -3.94 -15.18 0.32
C LEU A 79 -4.01 -14.90 1.83
N SER A 80 -3.30 -13.89 2.32
CA SER A 80 -3.26 -13.53 3.74
C SER A 80 -4.47 -12.71 4.18
N THR A 81 -5.03 -11.92 3.27
CA THR A 81 -6.12 -10.97 3.57
C THR A 81 -7.50 -11.46 3.17
N ALA A 82 -7.59 -12.51 2.33
CA ALA A 82 -8.86 -13.06 1.87
C ALA A 82 -9.71 -13.70 2.98
N PRO A 83 -9.17 -14.53 3.89
CA PRO A 83 -10.01 -15.21 4.86
C PRO A 83 -10.63 -14.25 5.87
N ILE A 84 -11.95 -14.10 5.81
CA ILE A 84 -12.71 -13.17 6.66
C ILE A 84 -12.59 -13.56 8.15
N SER A 85 -12.49 -14.86 8.44
CA SER A 85 -12.27 -15.38 9.79
C SER A 85 -10.82 -15.31 10.26
N GLY A 86 -9.92 -14.72 9.46
CA GLY A 86 -8.49 -14.72 9.69
C GLY A 86 -7.79 -15.99 9.19
N ALA A 87 -6.45 -15.93 9.17
CA ALA A 87 -5.58 -17.00 8.73
C ALA A 87 -5.81 -18.28 9.53
N SER A 88 -6.04 -19.41 8.84
CA SER A 88 -6.21 -20.70 9.49
C SER A 88 -5.50 -21.83 8.73
N TRP A 89 -5.12 -22.86 9.48
CA TRP A 89 -4.34 -23.99 8.97
C TRP A 89 -5.08 -25.30 9.22
N ALA A 90 -5.10 -26.19 8.22
CA ALA A 90 -5.58 -27.55 8.39
C ALA A 90 -4.54 -28.35 9.16
N LYS A 91 -5.00 -29.18 10.10
CA LYS A 91 -4.15 -30.02 10.94
C LYS A 91 -4.64 -31.47 10.91
N ASP A 92 -3.72 -32.42 11.04
CA ASP A 92 -4.05 -33.84 11.22
C ASP A 92 -4.48 -34.14 12.67
N GLU A 93 -4.79 -35.42 12.95
CA GLU A 93 -5.19 -35.90 14.28
C GLU A 93 -4.10 -35.70 15.36
N ASN A 94 -2.84 -35.59 14.96
CA ASN A 94 -1.69 -35.35 15.84
C ASN A 94 -1.37 -33.85 16.00
N GLY A 95 -2.11 -32.97 15.33
CA GLY A 95 -1.91 -31.52 15.37
C GLY A 95 -0.85 -30.98 14.40
N ASN A 96 -0.29 -31.81 13.51
CA ASN A 96 0.66 -31.36 12.50
C ASN A 96 -0.03 -30.51 11.42
N VAL A 97 0.60 -29.42 11.00
CA VAL A 97 0.08 -28.55 9.94
C VAL A 97 0.18 -29.25 8.59
N LEU A 98 -0.94 -29.33 7.86
CA LEU A 98 -1.02 -29.94 6.54
C LEU A 98 -0.96 -28.90 5.42
N HIS A 99 -1.84 -27.90 5.46
CA HIS A 99 -1.92 -26.83 4.45
C HIS A 99 -2.68 -25.61 4.97
N TYR A 100 -2.50 -24.47 4.31
CA TYR A 100 -3.26 -23.26 4.57
C TYR A 100 -4.71 -23.42 4.11
N LYS A 101 -5.67 -23.00 4.93
CA LYS A 101 -7.09 -22.99 4.54
C LYS A 101 -7.39 -21.66 3.85
N LEU A 102 -7.32 -21.66 2.53
CA LEU A 102 -7.78 -20.53 1.74
C LEU A 102 -9.31 -20.53 1.66
N THR A 103 -9.94 -19.51 2.24
CA THR A 103 -11.37 -19.25 2.12
C THR A 103 -11.61 -17.85 1.57
N ASP A 104 -12.80 -17.60 1.04
CA ASP A 104 -13.28 -16.27 0.63
C ASP A 104 -12.47 -15.55 -0.47
N TYR A 105 -11.44 -16.17 -1.05
CA TYR A 105 -10.55 -15.57 -2.05
C TYR A 105 -11.27 -15.00 -3.29
N SER A 106 -12.35 -15.65 -3.72
CA SER A 106 -13.17 -15.19 -4.86
C SER A 106 -14.16 -14.10 -4.49
N ARG A 107 -14.28 -13.72 -3.21
CA ARG A 107 -15.20 -12.70 -2.74
C ARG A 107 -14.47 -11.37 -2.69
N CYS A 108 -15.09 -10.33 -3.24
CA CYS A 108 -14.56 -8.99 -3.10
C CYS A 108 -14.56 -8.60 -1.61
N GLY A 109 -13.38 -8.27 -1.09
CA GLY A 109 -13.22 -7.73 0.25
C GLY A 109 -13.73 -6.29 0.33
N ARG A 110 -13.80 -5.75 1.54
CA ARG A 110 -14.00 -4.33 1.76
C ARG A 110 -12.81 -3.81 2.55
N ILE A 111 -12.20 -2.73 2.08
CA ILE A 111 -11.12 -2.07 2.82
C ILE A 111 -11.75 -1.44 4.05
N ILE A 112 -11.29 -1.88 5.22
CA ILE A 112 -11.63 -1.28 6.50
C ILE A 112 -10.38 -0.51 6.89
N ALA A 113 -10.32 0.77 6.53
CA ALA A 113 -9.21 1.62 6.94
C ALA A 113 -9.11 1.59 8.47
N MET A 114 -7.95 1.17 8.99
CA MET A 114 -7.60 1.42 10.38
C MET A 114 -7.42 2.93 10.52
N ARG A 115 -8.45 3.60 11.03
CA ARG A 115 -8.39 5.01 11.42
C ARG A 115 -7.56 5.18 12.68
#